data_AF-A0ABD3MDU0-F1
#
_entry.id   AF-A0ABD3MDU0-F1
#
_cell.length_a   1.000
_cell.length_b   1.000
_cell.length_c   1.000
_cell.angle_alpha   90.00
_cell.angle_beta   90.00
_cell.angle_gamma   90.00
#
_symmetry.space_group_name_H-M   'P 1'
#
loop_
_entity.id
_entity.type
_entity.pdbx_description
1 polymer ?
#
loop_
_entity_poly.entity_id
_entity_poly.type
_entity_poly.pdbx_seq_one_letter_code
_entity_poly.pdbx_strand_id
1 'polypeptide(L)'
;MTMIMMKRIFLLVAPMAVATSLFLAVHHHFNGEKAAALGEIYIYTSDWRGRHRHGGGNTNTNERRRLFESSTASHQQHQHDIEHALSLASRSIADIFTEGGHDDDLPPLRVLFIVTTLTEYDKGTRGTTVGADRLKDLVLPILVDGVTSMVQRGWHVDVYLICGFETLAEARRQMILDALPHGVGLEVWTDAIPFYYAKKFNQQLKRPDQSIELASHGLSRQHRFVVRDKIMDYDFFVAFEDDMRITADHVLNFLEMSAEIDRARRDADQSSDGFIHVDKEDEDVIEDLRSVRGRSTDGAKVGNDVVQDPMTADELRKLWPGFVRVEVLDAQFANDKEDEKSSHQLLVGEQPPLDNYKWMNDVPASMEYEQQYGTIDPNICCGVPPGRARTPSNPKKDDLLLWETDISAMGVRHYPGNIGWAAAMTVQDIADVGSYWSGEGHGFGVNMTRPRRVDSLLGQQAGWMATRSQILYFHEYACPGGFLPPFDGKDWVYDSLQTRNGAVEFWSGGYQLFGTCSFNRILSLDPNRFSRQLLYHASNNKQRTAKTGKFVRFSTFLGQLYTVKERALRSLSG
;
A
#
# COMPACT_ATOMS: atom_id res chain seq x y z
N MET A 1 37.06 26.83 -36.39
CA MET A 1 38.40 27.09 -35.81
C MET A 1 38.21 27.37 -34.34
N THR A 2 38.96 26.68 -33.48
CA THR A 2 38.65 26.52 -32.04
C THR A 2 39.00 27.77 -31.22
N MET A 3 38.22 28.09 -30.19
CA MET A 3 38.62 29.09 -29.19
C MET A 3 38.52 28.51 -27.77
N ILE A 4 39.66 28.56 -27.07
CA ILE A 4 39.86 28.05 -25.71
C ILE A 4 39.64 29.21 -24.72
N MET A 5 39.06 28.95 -23.55
CA MET A 5 39.20 29.83 -22.40
C MET A 5 39.59 29.09 -21.11
N MET A 6 40.34 29.79 -20.27
CA MET A 6 41.23 29.21 -19.25
C MET A 6 40.54 29.03 -17.89
N LYS A 7 41.01 28.01 -17.16
CA LYS A 7 40.89 27.93 -15.69
C LYS A 7 41.60 29.11 -15.02
N ARG A 8 41.12 29.54 -13.86
CA ARG A 8 41.96 30.19 -12.83
C ARG A 8 41.87 29.42 -11.52
N ILE A 9 43.06 29.19 -10.96
CA ILE A 9 43.32 28.62 -9.62
C ILE A 9 43.87 29.77 -8.78
N PHE A 10 43.52 29.84 -7.49
CA PHE A 10 44.40 30.42 -6.48
C PHE A 10 44.24 29.64 -5.15
N LEU A 11 45.35 29.43 -4.45
CA LEU A 11 45.48 28.67 -3.21
C LEU A 11 45.91 29.58 -2.05
N LEU A 12 45.57 29.15 -0.82
CA LEU A 12 46.22 29.50 0.47
C LEU A 12 46.08 30.99 0.91
N VAL A 13 46.16 31.38 2.19
CA VAL A 13 46.93 30.87 3.35
C VAL A 13 46.11 31.02 4.65
N ALA A 14 46.39 30.21 5.68
CA ALA A 14 45.93 30.42 7.07
C ALA A 14 47.11 30.81 7.99
N PRO A 15 46.88 31.55 9.10
CA PRO A 15 47.35 31.02 10.40
C PRO A 15 46.53 31.37 11.67
N MET A 16 46.56 30.41 12.60
CA MET A 16 46.58 30.45 14.09
C MET A 16 45.95 31.61 14.92
N ALA A 17 44.94 31.22 15.72
CA ALA A 17 44.79 31.34 17.19
C ALA A 17 45.41 32.50 18.03
N VAL A 18 44.56 33.15 18.85
CA VAL A 18 44.81 33.54 20.26
C VAL A 18 43.50 33.38 21.05
N ALA A 19 43.56 33.03 22.34
CA ALA A 19 42.41 32.88 23.24
C ALA A 19 42.42 33.92 24.37
N THR A 20 41.24 34.35 24.82
CA THR A 20 41.06 34.92 26.17
C THR A 20 39.64 34.70 26.68
N SER A 21 39.48 34.24 27.92
CA SER A 21 38.20 34.15 28.62
C SER A 21 37.86 35.46 29.33
N LEU A 22 36.57 35.77 29.51
CA LEU A 22 36.13 36.70 30.56
C LEU A 22 34.81 36.25 31.19
N PHE A 23 34.82 36.12 32.51
CA PHE A 23 33.63 35.93 33.35
C PHE A 23 32.98 37.28 33.65
N LEU A 24 31.65 37.33 33.71
CA LEU A 24 30.92 38.31 34.53
C LEU A 24 29.49 37.83 34.82
N ALA A 25 29.07 37.90 36.08
CA ALA A 25 27.79 37.43 36.57
C ALA A 25 27.20 38.40 37.60
N VAL A 26 25.93 38.81 37.41
CA VAL A 26 25.05 39.55 38.35
C VAL A 26 23.60 39.21 37.91
N HIS A 27 22.77 38.38 38.58
CA HIS A 27 22.01 38.55 39.85
C HIS A 27 21.12 39.82 39.90
N HIS A 28 19.80 39.79 39.59
CA HIS A 28 18.65 39.47 40.47
C HIS A 28 17.35 40.03 39.79
N HIS A 29 16.08 39.72 40.11
CA HIS A 29 15.36 38.66 40.88
C HIS A 29 13.85 38.68 40.49
N PHE A 30 13.18 37.52 40.44
CA PHE A 30 11.71 37.25 40.56
C PHE A 30 10.66 38.08 39.74
N ASN A 31 9.49 37.56 39.33
CA ASN A 31 8.72 36.38 39.71
C ASN A 31 7.75 35.96 38.57
N GLY A 32 7.26 34.71 38.52
CA GLY A 32 6.05 34.36 37.73
C GLY A 32 6.15 33.24 36.69
N GLU A 33 6.09 31.99 37.15
CA GLU A 33 5.49 30.78 36.53
C GLU A 33 5.38 30.64 34.99
N LYS A 34 6.09 29.65 34.45
CA LYS A 34 5.50 28.59 33.59
C LYS A 34 6.42 27.37 33.54
N ALA A 35 5.90 26.21 33.96
CA ALA A 35 6.66 24.96 33.98
C ALA A 35 6.70 24.35 32.57
N ALA A 36 7.91 24.09 32.06
CA ALA A 36 8.16 23.22 30.92
C ALA A 36 8.82 21.93 31.42
N ALA A 37 8.03 20.87 31.58
CA ALA A 37 8.56 19.56 31.95
C ALA A 37 9.15 18.88 30.71
N LEU A 38 10.47 19.04 30.51
CA LEU A 38 11.25 18.16 29.63
C LEU A 38 11.44 16.82 30.33
N GLY A 39 10.53 15.87 30.07
CA GLY A 39 10.67 14.49 30.51
C GLY A 39 11.63 13.73 29.60
N GLU A 40 12.88 13.55 30.03
CA GLU A 40 13.75 12.51 29.46
C GLU A 40 13.17 11.13 29.85
N ILE A 41 12.61 10.40 28.89
CA ILE A 41 12.15 9.03 29.11
C ILE A 41 13.35 8.10 29.01
N TYR A 42 13.92 7.74 30.17
CA TYR A 42 14.84 6.61 30.27
C TYR A 42 14.04 5.31 30.23
N ILE A 43 14.32 4.46 29.24
CA ILE A 43 13.84 3.07 29.23
C ILE A 43 14.55 2.33 30.37
N TYR A 44 13.83 2.06 31.45
CA TYR A 44 14.31 1.20 32.53
C TYR A 44 14.19 -0.27 32.12
N THR A 45 15.30 -0.87 31.70
CA THR A 45 15.43 -2.33 31.73
C THR A 45 15.77 -2.75 33.16
N SER A 46 14.78 -3.27 33.89
CA SER A 46 14.96 -3.71 35.28
C SER A 46 15.55 -5.12 35.37
N ASP A 47 16.82 -5.27 35.00
CA ASP A 47 17.56 -6.50 35.26
C ASP A 47 17.97 -6.64 36.74
N TRP A 48 17.80 -7.87 37.24
CA TRP A 48 17.84 -8.19 38.66
C TRP A 48 19.29 -8.24 39.20
N ARG A 49 19.54 -7.61 40.36
CA ARG A 49 20.91 -7.43 40.87
C ARG A 49 21.53 -8.70 41.48
N GLY A 50 22.57 -9.22 40.83
CA GLY A 50 23.65 -9.99 41.46
C GLY A 50 24.91 -9.13 41.65
N ARG A 51 25.37 -8.89 42.88
CA ARG A 51 26.62 -8.13 43.14
C ARG A 51 27.85 -9.00 42.93
N HIS A 52 28.92 -8.45 42.34
CA HIS A 52 30.27 -8.44 42.96
C HIS A 52 31.15 -7.34 42.34
N ARG A 53 32.34 -7.09 42.92
CA ARG A 53 33.12 -5.83 42.81
C ARG A 53 34.44 -5.96 42.01
N HIS A 54 34.89 -4.80 41.52
CA HIS A 54 36.27 -4.38 41.19
C HIS A 54 36.92 -4.82 39.87
N GLY A 55 37.52 -3.83 39.20
CA GLY A 55 38.40 -3.98 38.03
C GLY A 55 38.36 -2.73 37.14
N GLY A 56 39.29 -1.79 37.32
CA GLY A 56 39.38 -0.60 36.48
C GLY A 56 40.20 -0.86 35.21
N GLY A 57 39.81 -0.24 34.08
CA GLY A 57 40.55 -0.31 32.82
C GLY A 57 40.09 0.78 31.86
N ASN A 58 41.00 1.68 31.48
CA ASN A 58 40.73 2.83 30.61
C ASN A 58 41.22 2.51 29.19
N THR A 59 40.30 2.24 28.25
CA THR A 59 40.63 2.10 26.82
C THR A 59 39.56 2.72 25.94
N ASN A 60 39.88 3.91 25.40
CA ASN A 60 39.16 4.48 24.25
C ASN A 60 39.23 3.51 23.05
N THR A 61 38.11 2.89 22.71
CA THR A 61 37.89 2.30 21.37
C THR A 61 36.48 2.64 20.90
N ASN A 62 36.39 3.19 19.68
CA ASN A 62 35.11 3.42 19.01
C ASN A 62 34.57 2.08 18.49
N GLU A 63 34.05 1.25 19.38
CA GLU A 63 33.24 0.10 18.95
C GLU A 63 31.87 0.60 18.49
N ARG A 64 31.78 0.83 17.17
CA ARG A 64 30.52 0.67 16.44
C ARG A 64 30.09 -0.79 16.62
N ARG A 65 29.36 -1.08 17.69
CA ARG A 65 28.74 -2.38 17.93
C ARG A 65 27.77 -2.65 16.78
N ARG A 66 28.18 -3.47 15.82
CA ARG A 66 27.32 -3.91 14.73
C ARG A 66 26.18 -4.71 15.35
N LEU A 67 24.93 -4.32 15.09
CA LEU A 67 23.73 -5.08 15.43
C LEU A 67 23.56 -6.31 14.50
N PHE A 68 24.65 -7.04 14.27
CA PHE A 68 24.68 -8.29 13.50
C PHE A 68 24.65 -9.54 14.39
N GLU A 69 24.65 -9.38 15.72
CA GLU A 69 24.75 -10.49 16.69
C GLU A 69 23.43 -10.81 17.41
N SER A 70 22.29 -10.25 16.96
CA SER A 70 20.94 -10.70 17.37
C SER A 70 20.02 -11.08 16.20
N SER A 71 20.56 -11.13 14.98
CA SER A 71 19.76 -11.18 13.74
C SER A 71 19.07 -12.52 13.49
N THR A 72 19.58 -13.65 13.99
CA THR A 72 18.96 -14.96 13.77
C THR A 72 17.61 -15.09 14.48
N ALA A 73 17.52 -14.66 15.73
CA ALA A 73 16.28 -14.71 16.50
C ALA A 73 15.21 -13.76 15.93
N SER A 74 15.56 -12.53 15.56
CA SER A 74 14.59 -11.59 14.97
C SER A 74 14.13 -12.01 13.57
N HIS A 75 15.00 -12.58 12.73
CA HIS A 75 14.59 -13.12 11.43
C HIS A 75 13.71 -14.37 11.56
N GLN A 76 13.99 -15.28 12.49
CA GLN A 76 13.11 -16.42 12.77
C GLN A 76 11.74 -15.96 13.30
N GLN A 77 11.72 -14.99 14.22
CA GLN A 77 10.46 -14.47 14.76
C GLN A 77 9.62 -13.72 13.71
N HIS A 78 10.26 -13.02 12.76
CA HIS A 78 9.57 -12.41 11.61
C HIS A 78 8.90 -13.45 10.70
N GLN A 79 9.57 -14.60 10.49
CA GLN A 79 9.10 -15.69 9.62
C GLN A 79 7.86 -16.40 10.18
N HIS A 80 7.85 -16.69 11.49
CA HIS A 80 6.71 -17.36 12.11
C HIS A 80 5.44 -16.50 12.12
N ASP A 81 5.54 -15.17 12.27
CA ASP A 81 4.37 -14.27 12.38
C ASP A 81 3.44 -14.30 11.15
N ILE A 82 3.97 -14.43 9.92
CA ILE A 82 3.14 -14.43 8.69
C ILE A 82 2.38 -15.77 8.56
N GLU A 83 3.06 -16.89 8.74
CA GLU A 83 2.43 -18.21 8.64
C GLU A 83 1.47 -18.47 9.81
N HIS A 84 1.78 -17.94 11.00
CA HIS A 84 0.87 -17.91 12.14
C HIS A 84 -0.38 -17.07 11.85
N ALA A 85 -0.24 -15.84 11.33
CA ALA A 85 -1.39 -15.02 10.96
C ALA A 85 -2.26 -15.70 9.89
N LEU A 86 -1.65 -16.36 8.89
CA LEU A 86 -2.37 -17.14 7.89
C LEU A 86 -3.07 -18.38 8.49
N SER A 87 -2.43 -19.12 9.41
CA SER A 87 -3.07 -20.26 10.06
C SER A 87 -4.29 -19.83 10.86
N LEU A 88 -4.19 -18.74 11.64
CA LEU A 88 -5.34 -18.17 12.35
C LEU A 88 -6.43 -17.63 11.40
N ALA A 89 -6.06 -17.07 10.25
CA ALA A 89 -7.00 -16.55 9.25
C ALA A 89 -7.80 -17.65 8.52
N SER A 90 -7.24 -18.85 8.39
CA SER A 90 -7.76 -19.94 7.55
C SER A 90 -8.56 -21.01 8.29
N ARG A 91 -8.52 -21.05 9.63
CA ARG A 91 -9.36 -21.92 10.47
C ARG A 91 -10.86 -21.73 10.17
N SER A 92 -11.65 -22.80 10.23
CA SER A 92 -13.11 -22.69 10.22
C SER A 92 -13.65 -22.37 11.61
N ILE A 93 -14.88 -21.86 11.69
CA ILE A 93 -15.56 -21.57 12.96
C ILE A 93 -15.67 -22.83 13.84
N ALA A 94 -15.83 -24.02 13.23
CA ALA A 94 -15.94 -25.28 13.98
C ALA A 94 -14.60 -25.67 14.65
N ASP A 95 -13.48 -25.30 14.04
CA ASP A 95 -12.11 -25.56 14.54
C ASP A 95 -11.68 -24.55 15.63
N ILE A 96 -12.57 -23.64 16.04
CA ILE A 96 -12.39 -22.70 17.16
C ILE A 96 -13.03 -23.23 18.44
N PHE A 97 -13.99 -24.17 18.35
CA PHE A 97 -14.82 -24.62 19.48
C PHE A 97 -14.90 -26.14 19.64
N THR A 98 -13.98 -26.90 19.05
CA THR A 98 -13.93 -28.36 19.18
C THR A 98 -13.02 -28.76 20.36
N GLU A 99 -13.58 -29.41 21.37
CA GLU A 99 -12.82 -29.90 22.53
C GLU A 99 -11.98 -31.14 22.15
N GLY A 100 -10.65 -31.05 22.15
CA GLY A 100 -9.78 -32.25 22.15
C GLY A 100 -8.58 -32.27 21.21
N GLY A 101 -7.84 -31.16 21.05
CA GLY A 101 -6.60 -31.09 20.28
C GLY A 101 -5.48 -30.32 21.00
N HIS A 102 -4.21 -30.61 20.67
CA HIS A 102 -3.08 -29.83 21.20
C HIS A 102 -2.96 -28.40 20.57
N ASP A 103 -3.86 -28.04 19.66
CA ASP A 103 -3.99 -26.69 19.07
C ASP A 103 -5.12 -25.84 19.73
N ASP A 104 -5.84 -26.40 20.71
CA ASP A 104 -7.04 -25.77 21.33
C ASP A 104 -6.74 -24.44 22.06
N ASP A 105 -5.47 -24.15 22.39
CA ASP A 105 -5.03 -22.94 23.10
C ASP A 105 -4.73 -21.73 22.17
N LEU A 106 -4.78 -21.88 20.84
CA LEU A 106 -4.43 -20.79 19.92
C LEU A 106 -5.58 -19.78 19.76
N PRO A 107 -5.38 -18.49 20.11
CA PRO A 107 -6.42 -17.47 20.07
C PRO A 107 -6.86 -17.14 18.62
N PRO A 108 -8.05 -16.55 18.42
CA PRO A 108 -8.48 -16.08 17.10
C PRO A 108 -7.53 -14.99 16.56
N LEU A 109 -7.45 -14.86 15.23
CA LEU A 109 -6.70 -13.77 14.59
C LEU A 109 -7.22 -12.42 15.11
N ARG A 110 -6.33 -11.57 15.66
CA ARG A 110 -6.69 -10.23 16.12
C ARG A 110 -6.41 -9.21 15.01
N VAL A 111 -7.46 -8.56 14.53
CA VAL A 111 -7.42 -7.58 13.44
C VAL A 111 -7.81 -6.19 13.95
N LEU A 112 -6.97 -5.19 13.71
CA LEU A 112 -7.34 -3.79 13.89
C LEU A 112 -7.75 -3.17 12.55
N PHE A 113 -9.03 -2.81 12.43
CA PHE A 113 -9.59 -2.16 11.26
C PHE A 113 -9.60 -0.64 11.47
N ILE A 114 -8.73 0.08 10.76
CA ILE A 114 -8.52 1.52 10.90
C ILE A 114 -9.09 2.24 9.67
N VAL A 115 -9.93 3.26 9.91
CA VAL A 115 -10.54 4.09 8.86
C VAL A 115 -10.34 5.57 9.17
N THR A 116 -9.91 6.35 8.17
CA THR A 116 -9.91 7.82 8.25
C THR A 116 -11.07 8.43 7.48
N THR A 117 -11.98 9.13 8.18
CA THR A 117 -13.07 9.91 7.56
C THR A 117 -12.88 11.40 7.80
N LEU A 118 -12.88 12.19 6.72
CA LEU A 118 -12.57 13.63 6.80
C LEU A 118 -13.79 14.50 7.17
N THR A 119 -15.00 14.02 6.88
CA THR A 119 -16.24 14.80 7.02
C THR A 119 -17.43 13.90 7.31
N GLU A 120 -18.23 14.26 8.31
CA GLU A 120 -19.49 13.58 8.61
C GLU A 120 -20.53 13.75 7.49
N TYR A 121 -20.59 14.93 6.90
CA TYR A 121 -21.50 15.28 5.79
C TYR A 121 -20.74 15.66 4.54
N ASP A 122 -21.25 15.26 3.38
CA ASP A 122 -20.65 15.59 2.09
C ASP A 122 -20.68 17.10 1.79
N LYS A 123 -19.57 17.61 1.23
CA LYS A 123 -19.38 19.03 0.91
C LYS A 123 -19.93 19.45 -0.47
N GLY A 124 -20.62 18.55 -1.19
CA GLY A 124 -21.05 18.76 -2.58
C GLY A 124 -19.92 18.71 -3.61
N THR A 125 -18.71 18.31 -3.20
CA THR A 125 -17.54 18.19 -4.09
C THR A 125 -17.51 16.82 -4.76
N ARG A 126 -16.80 16.70 -5.88
CA ARG A 126 -16.63 15.41 -6.60
C ARG A 126 -17.95 14.73 -7.01
N GLY A 127 -19.03 15.49 -7.19
CA GLY A 127 -20.35 14.99 -7.57
C GLY A 127 -21.26 14.56 -6.41
N THR A 128 -20.77 14.62 -5.16
CA THR A 128 -21.61 14.40 -3.96
C THR A 128 -22.70 15.47 -3.81
N THR A 129 -23.70 15.22 -2.96
CA THR A 129 -24.75 16.18 -2.61
C THR A 129 -24.38 16.90 -1.32
N VAL A 130 -24.45 18.24 -1.30
CA VAL A 130 -24.15 19.03 -0.08
C VAL A 130 -25.08 18.59 1.06
N GLY A 131 -24.50 18.26 2.22
CA GLY A 131 -25.26 17.90 3.42
C GLY A 131 -25.77 16.46 3.44
N ALA A 132 -25.46 15.62 2.44
CA ALA A 132 -25.73 14.19 2.54
C ALA A 132 -24.92 13.55 3.67
N ASP A 133 -25.50 12.59 4.39
CA ASP A 133 -24.90 11.95 5.55
C ASP A 133 -23.86 10.90 5.14
N ARG A 134 -22.64 11.35 4.85
CA ARG A 134 -21.53 10.49 4.39
C ARG A 134 -21.25 9.38 5.40
N LEU A 135 -21.18 9.72 6.69
CA LEU A 135 -20.87 8.76 7.74
C LEU A 135 -21.89 7.62 7.80
N LYS A 136 -23.19 7.92 7.72
CA LYS A 136 -24.26 6.92 7.79
C LYS A 136 -24.54 6.20 6.49
N ASP A 137 -24.54 6.92 5.36
CA ASP A 137 -25.03 6.39 4.07
C ASP A 137 -23.91 5.78 3.20
N LEU A 138 -22.63 6.01 3.55
CA LEU A 138 -21.48 5.50 2.80
C LEU A 138 -20.44 4.80 3.69
N VAL A 139 -19.95 5.44 4.76
CA VAL A 139 -18.82 4.92 5.56
C VAL A 139 -19.24 3.75 6.45
N LEU A 140 -20.25 3.95 7.31
CA LEU A 140 -20.73 2.94 8.25
C LEU A 140 -21.19 1.65 7.54
N PRO A 141 -21.94 1.69 6.41
CA PRO A 141 -22.44 0.49 5.79
C PRO A 141 -21.35 -0.44 5.24
N ILE A 142 -20.29 0.11 4.60
CA ILE A 142 -19.17 -0.68 4.08
C ILE A 142 -18.21 -1.15 5.17
N LEU A 143 -18.01 -0.32 6.21
CA LEU A 143 -17.24 -0.68 7.39
C LEU A 143 -17.86 -1.89 8.09
N VAL A 144 -19.17 -1.83 8.37
CA VAL A 144 -19.88 -2.93 9.02
C VAL A 144 -19.90 -4.18 8.15
N ASP A 145 -20.07 -4.07 6.83
CA ASP A 145 -20.03 -5.23 5.93
C ASP A 145 -18.65 -5.92 5.98
N GLY A 146 -17.57 -5.14 5.92
CA GLY A 146 -16.20 -5.61 6.07
C GLY A 146 -15.94 -6.31 7.41
N VAL A 147 -16.23 -5.62 8.53
CA VAL A 147 -16.07 -6.16 9.89
C VAL A 147 -16.94 -7.40 10.11
N THR A 148 -18.20 -7.41 9.61
CA THR A 148 -19.09 -8.57 9.71
C THR A 148 -18.49 -9.78 9.01
N SER A 149 -17.92 -9.62 7.81
CA SER A 149 -17.28 -10.74 7.09
C SER A 149 -16.09 -11.35 7.86
N MET A 150 -15.36 -10.54 8.63
CA MET A 150 -14.21 -10.97 9.42
C MET A 150 -14.64 -11.65 10.72
N VAL A 151 -15.60 -11.08 11.44
CA VAL A 151 -16.21 -11.70 12.64
C VAL A 151 -16.91 -13.02 12.29
N GLN A 152 -17.53 -13.11 11.10
CA GLN A 152 -18.12 -14.35 10.60
C GLN A 152 -17.09 -15.45 10.27
N ARG A 153 -15.79 -15.13 10.15
CA ARG A 153 -14.72 -16.14 10.12
C ARG A 153 -14.21 -16.53 11.53
N GLY A 154 -14.80 -15.99 12.59
CA GLY A 154 -14.37 -16.21 13.96
C GLY A 154 -13.15 -15.40 14.38
N TRP A 155 -12.80 -14.34 13.64
CA TRP A 155 -11.68 -13.46 13.99
C TRP A 155 -12.09 -12.45 15.08
N HIS A 156 -11.14 -12.05 15.92
CA HIS A 156 -11.32 -10.93 16.83
C HIS A 156 -11.04 -9.63 16.08
N VAL A 157 -12.00 -8.72 16.02
CA VAL A 157 -11.91 -7.49 15.20
C VAL A 157 -12.32 -6.30 16.04
N ASP A 158 -11.44 -5.29 16.08
CA ASP A 158 -11.74 -3.98 16.67
C ASP A 158 -11.63 -2.88 15.60
N VAL A 159 -12.43 -1.83 15.78
CA VAL A 159 -12.50 -0.68 14.86
C VAL A 159 -11.85 0.54 15.49
N TYR A 160 -10.98 1.21 14.74
CA TYR A 160 -10.42 2.51 15.10
C TYR A 160 -10.81 3.57 14.06
N LEU A 161 -11.73 4.46 14.43
CA LEU A 161 -12.21 5.53 13.55
C LEU A 161 -11.44 6.83 13.81
N ILE A 162 -10.71 7.30 12.81
CA ILE A 162 -9.97 8.58 12.85
C ILE A 162 -10.81 9.63 12.11
N CYS A 163 -11.25 10.66 12.84
CA CYS A 163 -12.21 11.64 12.38
C CYS A 163 -11.58 13.02 12.17
N GLY A 164 -11.79 13.60 10.99
CA GLY A 164 -11.37 14.96 10.67
C GLY A 164 -12.30 16.06 11.20
N PHE A 165 -13.37 15.71 11.89
CA PHE A 165 -14.31 16.63 12.53
C PHE A 165 -14.04 16.74 14.04
N GLU A 166 -14.31 17.91 14.61
CA GLU A 166 -13.92 18.29 15.99
C GLU A 166 -14.50 17.34 17.05
N THR A 167 -15.79 16.97 16.92
CA THR A 167 -16.49 16.10 17.87
C THR A 167 -17.43 15.13 17.14
N LEU A 168 -17.60 13.94 17.70
CA LEU A 168 -18.64 12.98 17.30
C LEU A 168 -19.75 13.05 18.36
N ALA A 169 -20.98 13.37 17.95
CA ALA A 169 -22.11 13.38 18.90
C ALA A 169 -22.38 11.96 19.43
N GLU A 170 -22.75 11.81 20.72
CA GLU A 170 -22.90 10.48 21.32
C GLU A 170 -23.96 9.63 20.60
N ALA A 171 -25.06 10.23 20.12
CA ALA A 171 -26.06 9.51 19.31
C ALA A 171 -25.48 8.95 17.99
N ARG A 172 -24.42 9.57 17.45
CA ARG A 172 -23.72 9.13 16.24
C ARG A 172 -22.67 8.06 16.56
N ARG A 173 -22.01 8.17 17.71
CA ARG A 173 -21.17 7.09 18.26
C ARG A 173 -21.99 5.83 18.55
N GLN A 174 -23.16 5.99 19.18
CA GLN A 174 -24.09 4.89 19.45
C GLN A 174 -24.62 4.27 18.14
N MET A 175 -24.97 5.07 17.14
CA MET A 175 -25.36 4.57 15.80
C MET A 175 -24.29 3.66 15.16
N ILE A 176 -23.00 3.93 15.38
CA ILE A 176 -21.91 3.06 14.91
C ILE A 176 -21.87 1.77 15.75
N LEU A 177 -21.89 1.88 17.08
CA LEU A 177 -21.89 0.74 18.00
C LEU A 177 -23.06 -0.22 17.76
N ASP A 178 -24.27 0.30 17.60
CA ASP A 178 -25.50 -0.47 17.34
C ASP A 178 -25.46 -1.23 16.00
N ALA A 179 -24.63 -0.78 15.06
CA ALA A 179 -24.49 -1.38 13.73
C ALA A 179 -23.32 -2.37 13.63
N LEU A 180 -22.34 -2.32 14.54
CA LEU A 180 -21.23 -3.26 14.57
C LEU A 180 -21.65 -4.64 15.12
N PRO A 181 -21.00 -5.74 14.70
CA PRO A 181 -21.21 -7.05 15.30
C PRO A 181 -20.93 -7.07 16.81
N HIS A 182 -21.66 -7.91 17.55
CA HIS A 182 -21.44 -8.08 18.99
C HIS A 182 -20.00 -8.55 19.29
N GLY A 183 -19.34 -7.87 20.24
CA GLY A 183 -17.97 -8.16 20.65
C GLY A 183 -16.91 -7.29 19.97
N VAL A 184 -17.25 -6.53 18.92
CA VAL A 184 -16.36 -5.59 18.25
C VAL A 184 -16.20 -4.31 19.09
N GLY A 185 -14.97 -3.95 19.43
CA GLY A 185 -14.63 -2.68 20.06
C GLY A 185 -14.64 -1.50 19.07
N LEU A 186 -14.90 -0.30 19.59
CA LEU A 186 -14.85 0.95 18.84
C LEU A 186 -14.07 2.02 19.61
N GLU A 187 -12.87 2.34 19.11
CA GLU A 187 -12.11 3.53 19.49
C GLU A 187 -12.31 4.64 18.44
N VAL A 188 -12.41 5.89 18.90
CA VAL A 188 -12.64 7.05 18.04
C VAL A 188 -11.67 8.17 18.41
N TRP A 189 -10.97 8.72 17.42
CA TRP A 189 -10.13 9.91 17.57
C TRP A 189 -10.73 11.06 16.75
N THR A 190 -11.33 12.04 17.43
CA THR A 190 -11.84 13.29 16.81
C THR A 190 -10.81 14.41 16.83
N ASP A 191 -11.04 15.46 16.03
CA ASP A 191 -10.08 16.55 15.80
C ASP A 191 -8.68 16.05 15.35
N ALA A 192 -8.66 14.96 14.57
CA ALA A 192 -7.41 14.26 14.24
C ALA A 192 -6.64 14.90 13.06
N ILE A 193 -7.09 16.03 12.50
CA ILE A 193 -6.40 16.66 11.36
C ILE A 193 -5.05 17.24 11.84
N PRO A 194 -3.91 16.81 11.28
CA PRO A 194 -2.61 17.33 11.69
C PRO A 194 -2.44 18.80 11.28
N PHE A 195 -1.71 19.55 12.10
CA PHE A 195 -1.27 20.89 11.77
C PHE A 195 0.01 20.88 10.93
N TYR A 196 0.17 21.87 10.04
CA TYR A 196 1.40 22.09 9.28
C TYR A 196 1.73 23.58 9.15
N TYR A 197 3.02 23.89 8.98
CA TYR A 197 3.45 25.26 8.67
C TYR A 197 3.08 25.60 7.23
N ALA A 198 2.23 26.62 7.05
CA ALA A 198 1.73 27.04 5.75
C ALA A 198 2.88 27.49 4.85
N LYS A 199 3.05 26.82 3.70
CA LYS A 199 4.12 27.12 2.75
C LYS A 199 3.59 28.01 1.63
N LYS A 200 3.95 29.29 1.64
CA LYS A 200 3.88 30.12 0.42
C LYS A 200 4.98 29.66 -0.53
N PHE A 201 4.69 29.65 -1.83
CA PHE A 201 5.60 29.15 -2.88
C PHE A 201 7.01 29.75 -2.73
N ASN A 202 8.05 28.90 -2.83
CA ASN A 202 9.47 29.24 -2.66
C ASN A 202 9.93 29.78 -1.28
N GLN A 203 9.16 29.63 -0.18
CA GLN A 203 9.63 30.03 1.16
C GLN A 203 10.40 28.92 1.91
N GLN A 204 11.33 29.36 2.78
CA GLN A 204 12.06 28.49 3.73
C GLN A 204 11.13 27.98 4.83
N LEU A 205 11.39 26.76 5.32
CA LEU A 205 10.48 25.96 6.14
C LEU A 205 10.24 26.45 7.58
N LYS A 206 11.00 27.43 8.06
CA LYS A 206 10.96 27.89 9.45
C LYS A 206 11.22 29.39 9.50
N ARG A 207 10.15 30.18 9.61
CA ARG A 207 10.24 31.60 9.97
C ARG A 207 9.36 31.90 11.19
N PRO A 208 9.70 32.89 12.05
CA PRO A 208 8.89 33.24 13.21
C PRO A 208 7.47 33.73 12.88
N ASP A 209 7.23 34.22 11.66
CA ASP A 209 5.97 34.77 11.16
C ASP A 209 5.12 33.76 10.38
N GLN A 210 5.53 32.49 10.31
CA GLN A 210 4.86 31.49 9.48
C GLN A 210 3.57 30.97 10.14
N SER A 211 2.43 31.14 9.46
CA SER A 211 1.14 30.66 9.94
C SER A 211 1.06 29.14 9.98
N ILE A 212 0.31 28.61 10.94
CA ILE A 212 -0.01 27.19 11.05
C ILE A 212 -1.41 26.98 10.46
N GLU A 213 -1.58 25.96 9.62
CA GLU A 213 -2.83 25.58 8.96
C GLU A 213 -3.17 24.11 9.27
N LEU A 214 -4.44 23.74 9.10
CA LEU A 214 -4.89 22.35 9.12
C LEU A 214 -4.53 21.63 7.80
N ALA A 215 -3.82 20.51 7.89
CA ALA A 215 -3.51 19.63 6.76
C ALA A 215 -4.58 18.53 6.64
N SER A 216 -5.75 18.85 6.11
CA SER A 216 -6.83 17.88 5.86
C SER A 216 -6.40 16.72 4.95
N HIS A 217 -5.52 17.00 3.98
CA HIS A 217 -4.85 16.00 3.14
C HIS A 217 -3.83 15.11 3.89
N GLY A 218 -3.50 15.46 5.13
CA GLY A 218 -2.60 14.71 6.01
C GLY A 218 -3.30 13.78 6.99
N LEU A 219 -4.64 13.74 7.03
CA LEU A 219 -5.41 12.93 8.00
C LEU A 219 -5.00 11.45 7.97
N SER A 220 -4.73 10.88 6.80
CA SER A 220 -4.32 9.47 6.68
C SER A 220 -2.92 9.13 7.19
N ARG A 221 -2.11 10.14 7.54
CA ARG A 221 -0.85 9.94 8.31
C ARG A 221 -1.12 9.38 9.71
N GLN A 222 -2.28 9.70 10.30
CA GLN A 222 -2.65 9.29 11.65
C GLN A 222 -2.83 7.77 11.79
N HIS A 223 -3.09 7.05 10.69
CA HIS A 223 -3.00 5.59 10.66
C HIS A 223 -1.72 5.05 11.31
N ARG A 224 -0.57 5.70 11.07
CA ARG A 224 0.73 5.22 11.57
C ARG A 224 0.92 5.47 13.07
N PHE A 225 0.26 6.47 13.64
CA PHE A 225 0.29 6.73 15.08
C PHE A 225 -0.54 5.67 15.82
N VAL A 226 -1.77 5.41 15.35
CA VAL A 226 -2.61 4.32 15.87
C VAL A 226 -1.89 2.98 15.78
N VAL A 227 -1.29 2.66 14.63
CA VAL A 227 -0.54 1.40 14.46
C VAL A 227 0.63 1.31 15.42
N ARG A 228 1.45 2.37 15.57
CA ARG A 228 2.58 2.38 16.53
C ARG A 228 2.10 2.09 17.96
N ASP A 229 1.00 2.72 18.36
CA ASP A 229 0.50 2.65 19.74
C ASP A 229 -0.23 1.32 20.04
N LYS A 230 -0.66 0.58 19.00
CA LYS A 230 -1.40 -0.69 19.10
C LYS A 230 -0.64 -1.91 18.55
N ILE A 231 0.63 -1.76 18.14
CA ILE A 231 1.37 -2.79 17.37
C ILE A 231 1.53 -4.15 18.08
N MET A 232 1.44 -4.16 19.41
CA MET A 232 1.56 -5.38 20.23
C MET A 232 0.21 -6.06 20.48
N ASP A 233 -0.90 -5.34 20.32
CA ASP A 233 -2.24 -5.76 20.72
C ASP A 233 -2.96 -6.58 19.63
N TYR A 234 -2.47 -6.51 18.39
CA TYR A 234 -3.07 -7.16 17.22
C TYR A 234 -2.02 -7.88 16.37
N ASP A 235 -2.47 -8.86 15.60
CA ASP A 235 -1.63 -9.67 14.72
C ASP A 235 -1.61 -9.09 13.30
N PHE A 236 -2.72 -8.46 12.89
CA PHE A 236 -2.93 -7.91 11.55
C PHE A 236 -3.61 -6.54 11.57
N PHE A 237 -3.22 -5.66 10.64
CA PHE A 237 -3.71 -4.29 10.53
C PHE A 237 -4.29 -4.05 9.15
N VAL A 238 -5.47 -3.42 9.10
CA VAL A 238 -6.16 -2.98 7.87
C VAL A 238 -6.36 -1.48 7.97
N ALA A 239 -5.74 -0.68 7.09
CA ALA A 239 -5.81 0.79 7.17
C ALA A 239 -6.13 1.42 5.81
N PHE A 240 -7.37 1.87 5.62
CA PHE A 240 -7.93 2.31 4.33
C PHE A 240 -8.73 3.62 4.42
N GLU A 241 -9.00 4.22 3.26
CA GLU A 241 -9.93 5.36 3.09
C GLU A 241 -11.39 4.97 3.37
N ASP A 242 -12.21 5.94 3.74
CA ASP A 242 -13.58 5.75 4.24
C ASP A 242 -14.63 5.35 3.19
N ASP A 243 -14.23 5.19 1.92
CA ASP A 243 -15.06 4.69 0.84
C ASP A 243 -14.52 3.42 0.16
N MET A 244 -13.66 2.66 0.86
CA MET A 244 -13.14 1.37 0.40
C MET A 244 -13.76 0.19 1.14
N ARG A 245 -14.35 -0.77 0.41
CA ARG A 245 -14.83 -2.04 0.98
C ARG A 245 -13.68 -3.05 1.10
N ILE A 246 -13.35 -3.45 2.32
CA ILE A 246 -12.38 -4.50 2.63
C ILE A 246 -13.08 -5.63 3.40
N THR A 247 -12.96 -6.87 2.93
CA THR A 247 -13.58 -8.06 3.56
C THR A 247 -12.52 -9.06 4.00
N ALA A 248 -12.96 -10.10 4.72
CA ALA A 248 -12.11 -11.21 5.14
C ALA A 248 -11.39 -11.92 3.98
N ASP A 249 -12.00 -12.02 2.80
CA ASP A 249 -11.37 -12.68 1.65
C ASP A 249 -10.19 -11.89 1.06
N HIS A 250 -10.22 -10.56 1.19
CA HIS A 250 -9.10 -9.69 0.82
C HIS A 250 -7.93 -9.86 1.80
N VAL A 251 -8.22 -9.94 3.09
CA VAL A 251 -7.23 -10.22 4.16
C VAL A 251 -6.61 -11.60 3.98
N LEU A 252 -7.43 -12.63 3.74
CA LEU A 252 -6.96 -13.99 3.50
C LEU A 252 -6.07 -14.05 2.25
N ASN A 253 -6.51 -13.49 1.12
CA ASN A 253 -5.72 -13.47 -0.10
C ASN A 253 -4.38 -12.71 0.06
N PHE A 254 -4.35 -11.65 0.86
CA PHE A 254 -3.12 -10.94 1.21
C PHE A 254 -2.16 -11.82 2.04
N LEU A 255 -2.69 -12.55 3.04
CA LEU A 255 -1.91 -13.44 3.89
C LEU A 255 -1.40 -14.66 3.13
N GLU A 256 -2.24 -15.28 2.29
CA GLU A 256 -1.86 -16.37 1.37
C GLU A 256 -0.69 -15.92 0.47
N MET A 257 -0.86 -14.82 -0.27
CA MET A 257 0.19 -14.29 -1.15
C MET A 257 1.45 -13.86 -0.38
N SER A 258 1.32 -13.30 0.82
CA SER A 258 2.46 -12.96 1.68
C SER A 258 3.24 -14.20 2.11
N ALA A 259 2.55 -15.29 2.44
CA ALA A 259 3.17 -16.55 2.83
C ALA A 259 3.90 -17.22 1.64
N GLU A 260 3.31 -17.24 0.44
CA GLU A 260 4.00 -17.78 -0.74
C GLU A 260 5.25 -16.96 -1.12
N ILE A 261 5.18 -15.62 -1.02
CA ILE A 261 6.36 -14.74 -1.19
C ILE A 261 7.44 -15.06 -0.15
N ASP A 262 7.07 -15.22 1.13
CA ASP A 262 8.04 -15.49 2.18
C ASP A 262 8.64 -16.91 2.09
N ARG A 263 7.87 -17.92 1.66
CA ARG A 263 8.40 -19.27 1.38
C ARG A 263 9.39 -19.25 0.22
N ALA A 264 9.03 -18.65 -0.91
CA ALA A 264 9.94 -18.50 -2.05
C ALA A 264 11.23 -17.77 -1.64
N ARG A 265 11.13 -16.75 -0.78
CA ARG A 265 12.29 -16.04 -0.21
C ARG A 265 13.15 -16.95 0.65
N ARG A 266 12.56 -17.74 1.57
CA ARG A 266 13.31 -18.69 2.42
C ARG A 266 14.03 -19.74 1.58
N ASP A 267 13.37 -20.26 0.56
CA ASP A 267 13.93 -21.23 -0.37
C ASP A 267 15.12 -20.65 -1.16
N ALA A 268 15.06 -19.37 -1.55
CA ALA A 268 16.19 -18.65 -2.16
C ALA A 268 17.33 -18.34 -1.18
N ASP A 269 17.02 -18.01 0.09
CA ASP A 269 18.04 -17.84 1.15
C ASP A 269 18.72 -19.19 1.52
N GLN A 270 18.06 -20.33 1.25
CA GLN A 270 18.55 -21.69 1.57
C GLN A 270 19.20 -22.42 0.38
N SER A 271 19.03 -21.94 -0.84
CA SER A 271 19.59 -22.59 -2.03
C SER A 271 21.11 -22.39 -2.15
N SER A 272 21.77 -23.32 -2.82
CA SER A 272 23.24 -23.31 -2.95
C SER A 272 23.78 -22.21 -3.88
N ASP A 273 22.94 -21.69 -4.77
CA ASP A 273 23.26 -20.60 -5.71
C ASP A 273 22.74 -19.23 -5.24
N GLY A 274 21.89 -19.19 -4.21
CA GLY A 274 21.23 -17.97 -3.71
C GLY A 274 20.00 -17.54 -4.52
N PHE A 275 19.50 -18.41 -5.41
CA PHE A 275 18.32 -18.17 -6.22
C PHE A 275 17.23 -19.23 -6.00
N ILE A 276 15.99 -18.84 -6.22
CA ILE A 276 14.89 -19.76 -6.50
C ILE A 276 14.50 -19.65 -7.98
N HIS A 277 14.15 -20.79 -8.56
CA HIS A 277 13.83 -20.94 -9.98
C HIS A 277 12.32 -21.21 -10.14
N VAL A 278 11.80 -20.93 -11.33
CA VAL A 278 10.39 -21.14 -11.65
C VAL A 278 10.21 -22.58 -12.11
N ASP A 279 9.64 -23.39 -11.20
CA ASP A 279 9.49 -24.85 -11.27
C ASP A 279 10.79 -25.66 -11.29
N LYS A 280 10.71 -26.87 -10.71
CA LYS A 280 11.82 -27.85 -10.60
C LYS A 280 11.48 -29.22 -11.22
N GLU A 281 10.28 -29.36 -11.80
CA GLU A 281 9.80 -30.64 -12.32
C GLU A 281 10.26 -30.92 -13.76
N ASP A 282 10.56 -29.87 -14.53
CA ASP A 282 11.29 -29.98 -15.80
C ASP A 282 12.81 -30.00 -15.50
N GLU A 283 13.34 -31.19 -15.20
CA GLU A 283 14.80 -31.43 -15.06
C GLU A 283 15.58 -31.21 -16.37
N ASP A 284 14.88 -31.09 -17.50
CA ASP A 284 15.42 -30.60 -18.76
C ASP A 284 15.72 -29.09 -18.64
N VAL A 285 16.90 -28.80 -18.08
CA VAL A 285 17.67 -27.55 -18.12
C VAL A 285 16.91 -26.42 -18.82
N ILE A 286 16.32 -25.50 -18.05
CA ILE A 286 15.81 -24.23 -18.58
C ILE A 286 16.96 -23.59 -19.37
N GLU A 287 16.90 -23.71 -20.70
CA GLU A 287 17.90 -23.15 -21.58
C GLU A 287 17.92 -21.64 -21.29
N ASP A 288 19.11 -21.05 -21.16
CA ASP A 288 19.22 -19.66 -20.72
C ASP A 288 18.88 -18.70 -21.86
N LEU A 289 17.59 -18.63 -22.18
CA LEU A 289 17.06 -17.89 -23.31
C LEU A 289 17.05 -16.37 -23.04
N ARG A 290 17.69 -15.90 -21.95
CA ARG A 290 18.12 -14.49 -21.80
C ARG A 290 19.00 -14.04 -22.96
N SER A 291 19.79 -14.94 -23.56
CA SER A 291 20.68 -14.58 -24.68
C SER A 291 19.98 -14.42 -26.03
N VAL A 292 18.78 -14.98 -26.21
CA VAL A 292 17.98 -14.86 -27.44
C VAL A 292 16.82 -13.88 -27.33
N ARG A 293 16.38 -13.56 -26.10
CA ARG A 293 15.36 -12.54 -25.85
C ARG A 293 15.76 -11.17 -26.42
N GLY A 294 14.75 -10.46 -26.92
CA GLY A 294 14.87 -9.06 -27.31
C GLY A 294 15.32 -8.18 -26.14
N ARG A 295 15.83 -6.99 -26.44
CA ARG A 295 16.14 -5.97 -25.42
C ARG A 295 15.08 -4.88 -25.48
N SER A 296 14.46 -4.61 -24.33
CA SER A 296 13.47 -3.55 -24.17
C SER A 296 13.98 -2.23 -24.71
N THR A 297 13.10 -1.61 -25.50
CA THR A 297 13.35 -0.31 -26.11
C THR A 297 12.96 0.86 -25.21
N ASP A 298 12.50 0.61 -23.97
CA ASP A 298 12.02 1.65 -23.07
C ASP A 298 13.13 2.46 -22.36
N GLY A 299 14.38 1.98 -22.44
CA GLY A 299 15.56 2.65 -21.88
C GLY A 299 15.69 2.59 -20.35
N ALA A 300 14.87 1.80 -19.66
CA ALA A 300 14.98 1.61 -18.21
C ALA A 300 16.27 0.87 -17.82
N LYS A 301 16.73 1.11 -16.59
CA LYS A 301 18.02 0.60 -16.08
C LYS A 301 17.93 -0.76 -15.40
N VAL A 302 16.72 -1.24 -15.15
CA VAL A 302 16.40 -2.42 -14.34
C VAL A 302 15.11 -3.08 -14.88
N GLY A 303 14.97 -4.38 -14.64
CA GLY A 303 13.67 -5.06 -14.70
C GLY A 303 13.05 -5.31 -16.08
N ASN A 304 13.81 -5.17 -17.16
CA ASN A 304 13.29 -5.37 -18.51
C ASN A 304 13.36 -6.83 -18.99
N ASP A 305 12.36 -7.23 -19.76
CA ASP A 305 12.28 -8.52 -20.48
C ASP A 305 12.33 -9.78 -19.58
N VAL A 306 12.07 -9.59 -18.29
CA VAL A 306 12.11 -10.64 -17.27
C VAL A 306 10.81 -11.45 -17.29
N VAL A 307 10.87 -12.76 -17.58
CA VAL A 307 9.69 -13.61 -17.77
C VAL A 307 9.59 -14.70 -16.72
N GLN A 308 10.63 -15.51 -16.59
CA GLN A 308 10.73 -16.69 -15.71
C GLN A 308 12.07 -16.74 -14.98
N ASP A 309 12.83 -15.64 -15.05
CA ASP A 309 14.21 -15.59 -14.58
C ASP A 309 14.31 -15.85 -13.07
N PRO A 310 15.37 -16.53 -12.60
CA PRO A 310 15.53 -16.86 -11.19
C PRO A 310 15.55 -15.62 -10.30
N MET A 311 15.12 -15.78 -9.05
CA MET A 311 14.98 -14.67 -8.09
C MET A 311 15.83 -14.88 -6.85
N THR A 312 16.49 -13.81 -6.42
CA THR A 312 17.14 -13.74 -5.10
C THR A 312 16.13 -13.47 -3.99
N ALA A 313 16.50 -13.82 -2.76
CA ALA A 313 15.71 -13.45 -1.58
C ALA A 313 15.49 -11.93 -1.45
N ASP A 314 16.44 -11.09 -1.85
CA ASP A 314 16.32 -9.62 -1.78
C ASP A 314 15.37 -9.04 -2.83
N GLU A 315 15.18 -9.70 -3.97
CA GLU A 315 14.12 -9.34 -4.93
C GLU A 315 12.75 -9.78 -4.41
N LEU A 316 12.65 -10.97 -3.82
CA LEU A 316 11.42 -11.49 -3.23
C LEU A 316 10.97 -10.65 -2.02
N ARG A 317 11.91 -10.16 -1.20
CA ARG A 317 11.67 -9.18 -0.11
C ARG A 317 11.04 -7.86 -0.60
N LYS A 318 11.11 -7.55 -1.90
CA LYS A 318 10.47 -6.36 -2.49
C LYS A 318 9.11 -6.64 -3.10
N LEU A 319 8.63 -7.88 -3.13
CA LEU A 319 7.28 -8.18 -3.63
C LEU A 319 6.22 -7.81 -2.61
N TRP A 320 5.08 -7.32 -3.10
CA TRP A 320 3.95 -6.90 -2.29
C TRP A 320 2.63 -7.41 -2.89
N PRO A 321 1.80 -8.15 -2.12
CA PRO A 321 0.47 -8.55 -2.58
C PRO A 321 -0.39 -7.32 -2.87
N GLY A 322 -0.72 -7.14 -4.14
CA GLY A 322 -1.37 -5.95 -4.63
C GLY A 322 -2.87 -5.95 -4.56
N PHE A 323 -3.41 -4.73 -4.59
CA PHE A 323 -4.81 -4.46 -4.80
C PHE A 323 -5.02 -3.41 -5.88
N VAL A 324 -6.15 -3.49 -6.57
CA VAL A 324 -6.61 -2.51 -7.56
C VAL A 324 -8.02 -2.07 -7.21
N ARG A 325 -8.28 -0.76 -7.28
CA ARG A 325 -9.62 -0.22 -7.05
C ARG A 325 -10.51 -0.38 -8.26
N VAL A 326 -11.74 -0.82 -8.03
CA VAL A 326 -12.79 -0.96 -9.04
C VAL A 326 -14.01 -0.14 -8.66
N GLU A 327 -14.67 0.42 -9.66
CA GLU A 327 -16.03 0.98 -9.55
C GLU A 327 -17.01 0.03 -10.26
N VAL A 328 -18.28 0.10 -9.86
CA VAL A 328 -19.35 -0.68 -10.51
C VAL A 328 -20.12 0.27 -11.42
N LEU A 329 -20.27 -0.10 -12.68
CA LEU A 329 -21.01 0.64 -13.69
C LEU A 329 -22.46 0.83 -13.25
N ASP A 330 -22.82 2.05 -12.87
CA ASP A 330 -24.17 2.36 -12.43
C ASP A 330 -25.02 2.83 -13.61
N ALA A 331 -25.80 1.89 -14.17
CA ALA A 331 -26.74 2.19 -15.24
C ALA A 331 -27.95 3.03 -14.77
N GLN A 332 -28.25 3.08 -13.47
CA GLN A 332 -29.38 3.86 -12.92
C GLN A 332 -29.02 5.34 -12.76
N PHE A 333 -27.72 5.68 -12.70
CA PHE A 333 -27.22 7.06 -12.72
C PHE A 333 -27.66 7.88 -13.96
N ALA A 334 -28.21 7.22 -14.97
CA ALA A 334 -28.90 7.81 -16.12
C ALA A 334 -30.12 8.69 -15.76
N ASN A 335 -30.73 8.46 -14.59
CA ASN A 335 -32.05 8.98 -14.22
C ASN A 335 -32.02 10.10 -13.16
N ASP A 336 -30.84 10.44 -12.62
CA ASP A 336 -30.65 11.52 -11.61
C ASP A 336 -30.71 12.94 -12.22
N LYS A 337 -30.94 13.04 -13.53
CA LYS A 337 -31.37 14.25 -14.23
C LYS A 337 -32.75 13.98 -14.81
N GLU A 338 -33.60 15.01 -14.85
CA GLU A 338 -35.01 14.92 -15.30
C GLU A 338 -35.22 14.48 -16.78
N ASP A 339 -34.14 14.21 -17.52
CA ASP A 339 -34.18 13.52 -18.81
C ASP A 339 -34.19 11.99 -18.63
N GLU A 340 -35.37 11.38 -18.61
CA GLU A 340 -35.66 9.91 -18.57
C GLU A 340 -35.02 9.06 -19.71
N LYS A 341 -34.02 9.59 -20.43
CA LYS A 341 -33.38 8.98 -21.60
C LYS A 341 -31.85 9.09 -21.61
N SER A 342 -31.21 9.61 -20.56
CA SER A 342 -29.77 9.89 -20.56
C SER A 342 -28.91 8.65 -20.23
N SER A 343 -28.77 7.72 -21.17
CA SER A 343 -27.88 6.55 -21.03
C SER A 343 -26.48 6.94 -20.54
N HIS A 344 -25.88 6.12 -19.67
CA HIS A 344 -24.65 6.47 -18.93
C HIS A 344 -23.51 6.93 -19.86
N GLN A 345 -22.75 7.96 -19.47
CA GLN A 345 -21.78 8.64 -20.36
C GLN A 345 -20.64 7.75 -20.92
N LEU A 346 -20.44 6.57 -20.31
CA LEU A 346 -19.46 5.57 -20.76
C LEU A 346 -20.03 4.55 -21.77
N LEU A 347 -21.34 4.57 -22.01
CA LEU A 347 -22.12 3.65 -22.86
C LEU A 347 -22.75 4.33 -24.09
N VAL A 348 -22.50 5.62 -24.31
CA VAL A 348 -23.17 6.44 -25.34
C VAL A 348 -22.21 6.99 -26.39
N GLY A 349 -22.78 7.30 -27.55
CA GLY A 349 -22.08 7.78 -28.74
C GLY A 349 -21.97 6.69 -29.81
N GLU A 350 -21.58 7.08 -31.02
CA GLU A 350 -21.31 6.14 -32.12
C GLU A 350 -20.14 5.19 -31.82
N GLN A 351 -19.23 5.63 -30.94
CA GLN A 351 -18.10 4.88 -30.44
C GLN A 351 -18.04 5.02 -28.90
N PRO A 352 -18.75 4.15 -28.14
CA PRO A 352 -18.80 4.24 -26.69
C PRO A 352 -17.41 4.14 -26.05
N PRO A 353 -17.07 4.97 -25.03
CA PRO A 353 -15.72 5.00 -24.45
C PRO A 353 -15.19 3.67 -23.91
N LEU A 354 -16.06 2.81 -23.34
CA LEU A 354 -15.64 1.52 -22.79
C LEU A 354 -15.31 0.49 -23.88
N ASP A 355 -16.02 0.56 -25.00
CA ASP A 355 -15.88 -0.39 -26.10
C ASP A 355 -14.79 0.08 -27.09
N ASN A 356 -14.40 1.35 -27.00
CA ASN A 356 -13.32 2.01 -27.76
C ASN A 356 -12.15 2.45 -26.87
N TYR A 357 -11.79 1.60 -25.90
CA TYR A 357 -10.61 1.84 -25.06
C TYR A 357 -9.33 1.94 -25.92
N LYS A 358 -8.56 3.02 -25.71
CA LYS A 358 -7.46 3.46 -26.58
C LYS A 358 -6.39 2.43 -26.95
N TRP A 359 -6.19 1.38 -26.14
CA TRP A 359 -5.16 0.36 -26.34
C TRP A 359 -5.70 -0.98 -26.85
N MET A 360 -6.98 -1.07 -27.21
CA MET A 360 -7.61 -2.32 -27.67
C MET A 360 -6.96 -2.91 -28.92
N ASN A 361 -6.40 -2.07 -29.80
CA ASN A 361 -5.75 -2.53 -31.03
C ASN A 361 -4.29 -2.94 -30.78
N ASP A 362 -3.59 -2.20 -29.91
CA ASP A 362 -2.20 -2.41 -29.52
C ASP A 362 -2.01 -3.68 -28.68
N VAL A 363 -2.94 -3.91 -27.76
CA VAL A 363 -3.07 -5.13 -26.96
C VAL A 363 -4.53 -5.57 -27.01
N PRO A 364 -4.92 -6.46 -27.94
CA PRO A 364 -6.25 -7.06 -27.91
C PRO A 364 -6.43 -7.91 -26.65
N ALA A 365 -7.65 -7.99 -26.12
CA ALA A 365 -7.95 -8.84 -24.96
C ALA A 365 -8.10 -10.31 -25.40
N SER A 366 -7.24 -11.20 -24.89
CA SER A 366 -7.42 -12.64 -24.99
C SER A 366 -8.50 -13.07 -23.99
N MET A 367 -9.56 -13.73 -24.47
CA MET A 367 -10.65 -14.23 -23.61
C MET A 367 -10.59 -15.76 -23.44
N GLU A 368 -9.63 -16.42 -24.08
CA GLU A 368 -9.43 -17.88 -24.01
C GLU A 368 -9.11 -18.34 -22.58
N TYR A 369 -8.50 -17.46 -21.77
CA TYR A 369 -8.21 -17.72 -20.36
C TYR A 369 -9.45 -18.12 -19.55
N GLU A 370 -10.65 -17.64 -19.91
CA GLU A 370 -11.87 -17.95 -19.16
C GLU A 370 -12.24 -19.43 -19.24
N GLN A 371 -11.89 -20.10 -20.34
CA GLN A 371 -12.11 -21.54 -20.53
C GLN A 371 -11.03 -22.37 -19.84
N GLN A 372 -9.81 -21.84 -19.73
CA GLN A 372 -8.65 -22.56 -19.18
C GLN A 372 -8.48 -22.40 -17.66
N TYR A 373 -8.74 -21.20 -17.13
CA TYR A 373 -8.47 -20.83 -15.72
C TYR A 373 -9.74 -20.38 -14.96
N GLY A 374 -10.89 -20.26 -15.64
CA GLY A 374 -12.13 -19.72 -15.08
C GLY A 374 -12.29 -18.21 -15.25
N THR A 375 -13.42 -17.68 -14.79
CA THR A 375 -13.74 -16.24 -14.85
C THR A 375 -13.76 -15.63 -13.45
N ILE A 376 -13.68 -14.30 -13.37
CA ILE A 376 -13.70 -13.59 -12.09
C ILE A 376 -15.09 -13.61 -11.45
N ASP A 377 -15.16 -13.58 -10.12
CA ASP A 377 -16.40 -13.37 -9.37
C ASP A 377 -16.46 -11.93 -8.81
N PRO A 378 -17.30 -11.05 -9.39
CA PRO A 378 -17.50 -9.68 -8.90
C PRO A 378 -18.11 -9.62 -7.50
N ASN A 379 -18.78 -10.66 -7.03
CA ASN A 379 -19.49 -10.62 -5.76
C ASN A 379 -18.52 -10.55 -4.57
N ILE A 380 -17.33 -11.14 -4.72
CA ILE A 380 -16.24 -11.09 -3.72
C ILE A 380 -15.88 -9.63 -3.39
N CYS A 381 -15.57 -8.81 -4.40
CA CYS A 381 -15.20 -7.41 -4.20
C CYS A 381 -16.40 -6.49 -3.97
N CYS A 382 -17.47 -6.73 -4.72
CA CYS A 382 -18.41 -5.69 -5.12
C CYS A 382 -19.88 -6.12 -4.95
N GLY A 383 -20.13 -7.37 -4.55
CA GLY A 383 -21.43 -7.89 -4.17
C GLY A 383 -21.86 -7.36 -2.80
N VAL A 384 -22.23 -6.08 -2.77
CA VAL A 384 -22.62 -5.39 -1.53
C VAL A 384 -24.10 -5.70 -1.21
N PRO A 385 -24.46 -6.08 0.04
CA PRO A 385 -25.85 -6.35 0.38
C PRO A 385 -26.78 -5.13 0.16
N PRO A 386 -28.06 -5.34 -0.16
CA PRO A 386 -29.00 -4.23 -0.39
C PRO A 386 -29.03 -3.22 0.77
N GLY A 387 -28.94 -1.94 0.45
CA GLY A 387 -28.86 -0.85 1.44
C GLY A 387 -27.48 -0.66 2.08
N ARG A 388 -26.45 -1.45 1.72
CA ARG A 388 -25.08 -1.29 2.23
C ARG A 388 -24.16 -0.44 1.33
N ALA A 389 -24.58 -0.06 0.12
CA ALA A 389 -23.93 0.94 -0.71
C ALA A 389 -24.90 1.49 -1.77
N ARG A 390 -24.53 2.61 -2.42
CA ARG A 390 -25.22 3.14 -3.60
C ARG A 390 -24.64 2.47 -4.86
N THR A 391 -25.02 1.21 -5.08
CA THR A 391 -24.47 0.36 -6.15
C THR A 391 -25.52 -0.62 -6.69
N PRO A 392 -25.46 -1.04 -7.96
CA PRO A 392 -26.29 -2.13 -8.48
C PRO A 392 -26.16 -3.41 -7.66
N SER A 393 -27.29 -4.05 -7.36
CA SER A 393 -27.30 -5.36 -6.72
C SER A 393 -26.82 -6.45 -7.70
N ASN A 394 -25.89 -7.29 -7.24
CA ASN A 394 -25.27 -8.38 -8.01
C ASN A 394 -24.54 -7.91 -9.28
N PRO A 395 -23.41 -7.19 -9.16
CA PRO A 395 -22.63 -6.75 -10.31
C PRO A 395 -22.09 -7.91 -11.15
N LYS A 396 -21.97 -7.72 -12.46
CA LYS A 396 -21.31 -8.65 -13.39
C LYS A 396 -19.88 -8.21 -13.68
N LYS A 397 -19.06 -9.12 -14.22
CA LYS A 397 -17.65 -8.86 -14.54
C LYS A 397 -17.45 -7.68 -15.50
N ASP A 398 -18.37 -7.49 -16.43
CA ASP A 398 -18.34 -6.43 -17.43
C ASP A 398 -18.91 -5.09 -16.94
N ASP A 399 -19.51 -5.09 -15.73
CA ASP A 399 -19.91 -3.90 -15.00
C ASP A 399 -18.74 -3.34 -14.16
N LEU A 400 -17.65 -4.10 -13.96
CA LEU A 400 -16.49 -3.63 -13.19
C LEU A 400 -15.60 -2.72 -14.04
N LEU A 401 -15.21 -1.57 -13.48
CA LEU A 401 -14.49 -0.51 -14.17
C LEU A 401 -13.19 -0.12 -13.47
N LEU A 402 -12.13 0.07 -14.25
CA LEU A 402 -10.84 0.64 -13.84
C LEU A 402 -10.66 2.04 -14.43
N TRP A 403 -9.98 2.95 -13.71
CA TRP A 403 -9.73 4.34 -14.19
C TRP A 403 -8.35 4.93 -13.87
N GLU A 404 -7.54 4.27 -13.04
CA GLU A 404 -6.22 4.78 -12.58
C GLU A 404 -5.03 4.04 -13.17
N THR A 405 -5.28 2.84 -13.68
CA THR A 405 -4.30 1.96 -14.28
C THR A 405 -4.86 1.35 -15.55
N ASP A 406 -3.96 0.86 -16.39
CA ASP A 406 -4.10 0.87 -17.83
C ASP A 406 -2.97 -0.03 -18.37
N ILE A 407 -3.26 -0.83 -19.40
CA ILE A 407 -2.33 -1.87 -19.88
C ILE A 407 -0.94 -1.33 -20.24
N SER A 408 -0.82 -0.07 -20.67
CA SER A 408 0.46 0.54 -21.08
C SER A 408 1.52 0.62 -19.99
N ALA A 409 1.15 0.59 -18.71
CA ALA A 409 2.08 0.57 -17.58
C ALA A 409 2.40 -0.84 -17.09
N MET A 410 1.57 -1.83 -17.44
CA MET A 410 1.63 -3.18 -16.90
C MET A 410 2.67 -4.05 -17.61
N GLY A 411 3.24 -4.97 -16.85
CA GLY A 411 4.01 -6.08 -17.38
C GLY A 411 3.62 -7.34 -16.62
N VAL A 412 4.11 -8.49 -17.07
CA VAL A 412 3.81 -9.80 -16.47
C VAL A 412 5.09 -10.56 -16.20
N ARG A 413 5.07 -11.40 -15.16
CA ARG A 413 6.16 -12.33 -14.84
C ARG A 413 5.56 -13.61 -14.27
N HIS A 414 6.19 -14.74 -14.56
CA HIS A 414 6.01 -15.97 -13.83
C HIS A 414 6.93 -15.93 -12.61
N TYR A 415 6.34 -15.91 -11.42
CA TYR A 415 7.07 -15.92 -10.16
C TYR A 415 7.19 -17.36 -9.64
N PRO A 416 8.27 -17.67 -8.91
CA PRO A 416 8.57 -19.02 -8.44
C PRO A 416 7.56 -19.52 -7.40
N GLY A 417 7.42 -20.84 -7.32
CA GLY A 417 6.48 -21.51 -6.43
C GLY A 417 5.03 -21.09 -6.65
N ASN A 418 4.20 -21.16 -5.61
CA ASN A 418 2.77 -20.86 -5.70
C ASN A 418 2.44 -19.37 -5.90
N ILE A 419 3.42 -18.48 -6.13
CA ILE A 419 3.14 -17.09 -6.51
C ILE A 419 2.58 -17.06 -7.96
N GLY A 420 3.15 -17.89 -8.84
CA GLY A 420 2.68 -18.11 -10.20
C GLY A 420 2.72 -16.86 -11.09
N TRP A 421 1.88 -16.84 -12.13
CA TRP A 421 1.82 -15.71 -13.06
C TRP A 421 1.19 -14.50 -12.37
N ALA A 422 1.89 -13.36 -12.37
CA ALA A 422 1.37 -12.12 -11.84
C ALA A 422 1.74 -10.91 -12.71
N ALA A 423 0.82 -9.94 -12.77
CA ALA A 423 1.05 -8.62 -13.34
C ALA A 423 1.87 -7.79 -12.36
N ALA A 424 2.98 -7.22 -12.85
CA ALA A 424 3.88 -6.36 -12.09
C ALA A 424 3.54 -4.88 -12.33
N MET A 425 3.16 -4.18 -11.26
CA MET A 425 2.94 -2.74 -11.27
C MET A 425 4.26 -2.04 -10.89
N THR A 426 5.07 -1.70 -11.88
CA THR A 426 6.47 -1.25 -11.70
C THR A 426 6.62 0.14 -11.14
N VAL A 427 7.41 0.29 -10.08
CA VAL A 427 7.53 1.55 -9.33
C VAL A 427 8.92 2.17 -9.46
N GLN A 428 9.04 3.16 -10.36
CA GLN A 428 10.26 3.90 -10.66
C GLN A 428 11.44 3.01 -11.13
N ASP A 429 12.49 3.62 -11.68
CA ASP A 429 13.68 2.91 -12.19
C ASP A 429 14.61 2.39 -11.07
N ILE A 430 14.15 2.36 -9.82
CA ILE A 430 14.93 2.00 -8.63
C ILE A 430 14.46 0.71 -7.96
N ALA A 431 13.19 0.33 -8.15
CA ALA A 431 12.59 -0.80 -7.43
C ALA A 431 12.40 -2.05 -8.29
N ASP A 432 12.32 -1.90 -9.62
CA ASP A 432 11.78 -2.93 -10.51
C ASP A 432 12.49 -4.29 -10.39
N VAL A 433 11.81 -5.26 -9.79
CA VAL A 433 12.20 -6.70 -9.80
C VAL A 433 12.17 -7.31 -11.19
N GLY A 434 11.44 -6.67 -12.10
CA GLY A 434 11.38 -6.98 -13.51
C GLY A 434 10.13 -7.73 -13.96
N SER A 435 9.75 -7.46 -15.20
CA SER A 435 8.62 -8.10 -15.89
C SER A 435 8.70 -7.89 -17.40
N TYR A 436 8.12 -8.79 -18.17
CA TYR A 436 7.85 -8.60 -19.59
C TYR A 436 6.80 -7.49 -19.78
N TRP A 437 7.16 -6.38 -20.40
CA TRP A 437 6.29 -5.21 -20.54
C TRP A 437 5.27 -5.37 -21.67
N SER A 438 4.06 -4.84 -21.49
CA SER A 438 3.00 -4.86 -22.51
C SER A 438 3.34 -4.17 -23.83
N GLY A 439 4.25 -3.19 -23.78
CA GLY A 439 4.73 -2.42 -24.93
C GLY A 439 5.91 -3.04 -25.67
N GLU A 440 6.41 -4.19 -25.20
CA GLU A 440 7.58 -4.83 -25.79
C GLU A 440 7.34 -5.25 -27.25
N GLY A 441 8.39 -5.16 -28.09
CA GLY A 441 8.24 -5.32 -29.53
C GLY A 441 7.48 -4.18 -30.23
N HIS A 442 7.53 -2.96 -29.68
CA HIS A 442 6.83 -1.75 -30.16
C HIS A 442 5.29 -1.85 -30.12
N GLY A 443 4.73 -2.54 -29.12
CA GLY A 443 3.29 -2.73 -28.96
C GLY A 443 2.46 -1.43 -28.99
N PHE A 444 3.04 -0.30 -28.55
CA PHE A 444 2.41 1.05 -28.57
C PHE A 444 3.17 2.05 -29.47
N GLY A 445 3.93 1.54 -30.44
CA GLY A 445 4.79 2.34 -31.32
C GLY A 445 6.21 2.59 -30.77
N VAL A 446 7.11 2.98 -31.68
CA VAL A 446 8.58 2.99 -31.48
C VAL A 446 9.13 3.99 -30.44
N ASN A 447 8.32 4.96 -30.00
CA ASN A 447 8.75 6.05 -29.12
C ASN A 447 8.13 5.99 -27.72
N MET A 448 7.32 4.98 -27.40
CA MET A 448 6.70 4.90 -26.07
C MET A 448 7.65 4.26 -25.06
N THR A 449 7.78 4.89 -23.90
CA THR A 449 8.48 4.35 -22.73
C THR A 449 7.47 3.90 -21.68
N ARG A 450 7.84 2.91 -20.87
CA ARG A 450 6.95 2.39 -19.82
C ARG A 450 6.62 3.48 -18.79
N PRO A 451 5.33 3.75 -18.50
CA PRO A 451 4.94 4.63 -17.40
C PRO A 451 5.33 4.05 -16.03
N ARG A 452 6.46 4.51 -15.48
CA ARG A 452 7.04 4.01 -14.21
C ARG A 452 6.78 4.91 -13.00
N ARG A 453 6.05 6.02 -13.13
CA ARG A 453 5.80 6.95 -12.02
C ARG A 453 4.49 6.65 -11.30
N VAL A 454 4.50 6.65 -9.97
CA VAL A 454 3.34 6.22 -9.15
C VAL A 454 2.07 7.04 -9.44
N ASP A 455 2.22 8.33 -9.73
CA ASP A 455 1.11 9.22 -10.10
C ASP A 455 0.74 9.18 -11.58
N SER A 456 1.50 8.50 -12.45
CA SER A 456 1.24 8.48 -13.89
C SER A 456 0.17 7.46 -14.28
N LEU A 457 0.34 6.18 -13.91
CA LEU A 457 -0.60 5.08 -14.23
C LEU A 457 -0.54 3.86 -13.27
N LEU A 458 0.13 3.93 -12.11
CA LEU A 458 0.31 2.72 -11.26
C LEU A 458 -0.91 2.36 -10.39
N GLY A 459 -1.99 3.16 -10.40
CA GLY A 459 -3.19 2.93 -9.60
C GLY A 459 -2.97 3.08 -8.09
N GLN A 460 -3.86 3.80 -7.41
CA GLN A 460 -3.82 3.95 -5.96
C GLN A 460 -4.74 2.89 -5.34
N GLN A 461 -4.33 2.25 -4.23
CA GLN A 461 -5.09 1.14 -3.62
C GLN A 461 -5.91 1.57 -2.39
N ALA A 462 -5.87 2.85 -2.04
CA ALA A 462 -6.59 3.55 -0.97
C ALA A 462 -6.40 3.00 0.45
N GLY A 463 -5.35 2.22 0.65
CA GLY A 463 -4.94 1.75 1.96
C GLY A 463 -3.71 0.87 1.87
N TRP A 464 -3.55 0.07 2.89
CA TRP A 464 -2.60 -1.02 2.98
C TRP A 464 -3.06 -1.93 4.12
N MET A 465 -2.62 -3.18 4.08
CA MET A 465 -2.78 -4.12 5.17
C MET A 465 -1.47 -4.84 5.39
N ALA A 466 -1.19 -5.25 6.62
CA ALA A 466 0.06 -5.94 6.96
C ALA A 466 -0.05 -6.66 8.30
N THR A 467 0.73 -7.72 8.44
CA THR A 467 1.04 -8.33 9.75
C THR A 467 1.93 -7.40 10.57
N ARG A 468 1.94 -7.60 11.90
CA ARG A 468 2.88 -6.97 12.83
C ARG A 468 4.35 -7.08 12.34
N SER A 469 4.80 -8.27 11.96
CA SER A 469 6.19 -8.50 11.57
C SER A 469 6.57 -7.78 10.26
N GLN A 470 5.65 -7.69 9.30
CA GLN A 470 5.80 -6.88 8.09
C GLN A 470 5.94 -5.38 8.43
N ILE A 471 5.12 -4.84 9.34
CA ILE A 471 5.19 -3.43 9.76
C ILE A 471 6.54 -3.10 10.41
N LEU A 472 7.05 -3.99 11.26
CA LEU A 472 8.38 -3.85 11.86
C LEU A 472 9.48 -3.90 10.79
N TYR A 473 9.37 -4.81 9.81
CA TYR A 473 10.30 -4.86 8.68
C TYR A 473 10.30 -3.57 7.84
N PHE A 474 9.13 -2.95 7.62
CA PHE A 474 9.05 -1.64 6.97
C PHE A 474 9.75 -0.56 7.78
N HIS A 475 9.60 -0.58 9.11
CA HIS A 475 10.15 0.42 10.00
C HIS A 475 11.67 0.33 10.13
N GLU A 476 12.22 -0.89 10.23
CA GLU A 476 13.64 -1.10 10.48
C GLU A 476 14.50 -1.22 9.21
N TYR A 477 13.97 -1.76 8.10
CA TYR A 477 14.77 -2.13 6.94
C TYR A 477 14.27 -1.55 5.61
N ALA A 478 12.96 -1.63 5.30
CA ALA A 478 12.49 -1.34 3.94
C ALA A 478 12.23 0.15 3.65
N CYS A 479 11.72 0.92 4.61
CA CYS A 479 11.38 2.33 4.40
C CYS A 479 12.48 3.27 4.93
N PRO A 480 13.15 4.06 4.06
CA PRO A 480 14.02 5.15 4.51
C PRO A 480 13.29 6.09 5.48
N GLY A 481 13.87 6.34 6.64
CA GLY A 481 13.26 7.17 7.70
C GLY A 481 12.16 6.48 8.53
N GLY A 482 11.87 5.20 8.29
CA GLY A 482 10.99 4.37 9.11
C GLY A 482 9.47 4.55 8.86
N PHE A 483 8.76 3.43 8.75
CA PHE A 483 7.31 3.41 8.47
C PHE A 483 6.41 3.97 9.59
N LEU A 484 6.82 3.82 10.85
CA LEU A 484 6.14 4.34 12.05
C LEU A 484 6.75 5.67 12.53
N PRO A 485 5.97 6.54 13.20
CA PRO A 485 6.46 7.82 13.72
C PRO A 485 7.44 7.63 14.91
N PRO A 486 8.35 8.59 15.16
CA PRO A 486 8.36 9.96 14.62
C PRO A 486 8.93 10.06 13.20
N PHE A 487 8.28 10.89 12.37
CA PHE A 487 8.69 11.17 10.98
C PHE A 487 9.67 12.36 10.88
N ASP A 488 10.28 12.75 11.99
CA ASP A 488 11.10 13.96 12.12
C ASP A 488 12.54 13.71 11.62
N GLY A 489 12.70 13.59 10.30
CA GLY A 489 13.96 13.25 9.64
C GLY A 489 14.27 14.04 8.38
N LYS A 490 15.47 13.86 7.83
CA LYS A 490 15.83 14.37 6.49
C LYS A 490 15.28 13.48 5.37
N ASP A 491 14.99 12.24 5.70
CA ASP A 491 14.62 11.15 4.78
C ASP A 491 13.18 11.32 4.29
N TRP A 492 12.29 11.85 5.15
CA TRP A 492 10.95 12.30 4.79
C TRP A 492 10.98 13.70 4.16
N VAL A 493 11.36 13.78 2.89
CA VAL A 493 11.43 15.03 2.12
C VAL A 493 10.08 15.76 2.15
N TYR A 494 10.02 16.85 2.92
CA TYR A 494 8.80 17.65 3.22
C TYR A 494 7.65 16.88 3.89
N ASP A 495 7.95 15.78 4.60
CA ASP A 495 7.05 14.89 5.38
C ASP A 495 5.70 14.51 4.74
N SER A 496 5.57 14.75 3.44
CA SER A 496 4.35 14.83 2.62
C SER A 496 3.19 15.70 3.16
N LEU A 497 3.18 16.19 4.41
CA LEU A 497 2.14 17.11 4.89
C LEU A 497 2.15 18.46 4.17
N GLN A 498 3.25 18.83 3.52
CA GLN A 498 3.40 20.13 2.85
C GLN A 498 3.05 20.10 1.37
N THR A 499 2.96 18.90 0.76
CA THR A 499 2.53 18.71 -0.63
C THR A 499 1.02 18.56 -0.67
N ARG A 500 0.30 19.67 -0.91
CA ARG A 500 -1.18 19.69 -1.04
C ARG A 500 -1.73 18.72 -2.11
N ASN A 501 -0.89 18.30 -3.07
CA ASN A 501 -1.20 17.25 -4.03
C ASN A 501 -0.43 15.97 -3.65
N GLY A 502 -1.13 14.86 -3.40
CA GLY A 502 -0.51 13.54 -3.25
C GLY A 502 -0.32 13.03 -1.82
N ALA A 503 -0.62 13.81 -0.77
CA ALA A 503 -0.37 13.41 0.62
C ALA A 503 -1.33 12.30 1.12
N VAL A 504 -2.60 12.35 0.70
CA VAL A 504 -3.57 11.27 0.99
C VAL A 504 -3.10 10.00 0.30
N GLU A 505 -2.79 10.12 -0.98
CA GLU A 505 -2.28 9.04 -1.82
C GLU A 505 -0.94 8.47 -1.31
N PHE A 506 -0.13 9.27 -0.62
CA PHE A 506 1.09 8.85 0.07
C PHE A 506 0.82 7.96 1.28
N TRP A 507 0.00 8.43 2.23
CA TRP A 507 -0.19 7.77 3.54
C TRP A 507 -1.28 6.70 3.56
N SER A 508 -2.48 7.01 3.06
CA SER A 508 -3.53 6.00 2.86
C SER A 508 -3.28 5.24 1.56
N GLY A 509 -3.04 5.93 0.44
CA GLY A 509 -2.96 5.28 -0.88
C GLY A 509 -1.82 4.26 -1.09
N GLY A 510 -0.96 4.05 -0.09
CA GLY A 510 0.14 3.09 -0.14
C GLY A 510 1.33 3.57 -0.96
N TYR A 511 1.31 4.77 -1.56
CA TYR A 511 2.41 5.24 -2.41
C TYR A 511 3.73 5.40 -1.64
N GLN A 512 3.72 5.54 -0.31
CA GLN A 512 4.92 5.43 0.53
C GLN A 512 5.64 4.08 0.35
N LEU A 513 4.90 2.97 0.46
CA LEU A 513 5.44 1.60 0.32
C LEU A 513 6.06 1.40 -1.06
N PHE A 514 5.31 1.78 -2.09
CA PHE A 514 5.70 1.58 -3.47
C PHE A 514 6.85 2.52 -3.88
N GLY A 515 6.69 3.83 -3.64
CA GLY A 515 7.59 4.86 -4.15
C GLY A 515 8.82 5.15 -3.28
N THR A 516 8.70 5.08 -1.95
CA THR A 516 9.80 5.40 -1.03
C THR A 516 10.44 4.13 -0.46
N CYS A 517 9.65 3.14 -0.07
CA CYS A 517 10.15 1.85 0.43
C CYS A 517 10.47 0.85 -0.71
N SER A 518 10.26 1.25 -1.97
CA SER A 518 10.65 0.49 -3.18
C SER A 518 10.05 -0.92 -3.27
N PHE A 519 8.81 -1.11 -2.81
CA PHE A 519 8.05 -2.35 -3.02
C PHE A 519 7.42 -2.41 -4.42
N ASN A 520 7.44 -3.61 -5.01
CA ASN A 520 6.80 -3.93 -6.28
C ASN A 520 5.48 -4.63 -6.01
N ARG A 521 4.40 -3.99 -6.45
CA ARG A 521 3.05 -4.51 -6.29
C ARG A 521 2.75 -5.54 -7.37
N ILE A 522 2.33 -6.73 -6.96
CA ILE A 522 1.98 -7.83 -7.87
C ILE A 522 0.51 -8.22 -7.76
N LEU A 523 -0.11 -8.54 -8.90
CA LEU A 523 -1.49 -9.00 -8.99
C LEU A 523 -1.50 -10.36 -9.70
N SER A 524 -1.97 -11.42 -9.04
CA SER A 524 -2.02 -12.76 -9.65
C SER A 524 -2.92 -12.77 -10.88
N LEU A 525 -2.55 -13.49 -11.94
CA LEU A 525 -3.46 -13.69 -13.08
C LEU A 525 -4.49 -14.80 -12.81
N ASP A 526 -4.33 -15.60 -11.75
CA ASP A 526 -5.32 -16.61 -11.33
C ASP A 526 -6.68 -15.94 -11.05
N PRO A 527 -7.78 -16.29 -11.74
CA PRO A 527 -9.06 -15.59 -11.60
C PRO A 527 -9.66 -15.62 -10.19
N ASN A 528 -9.42 -16.69 -9.40
CA ASN A 528 -9.93 -16.80 -8.03
C ASN A 528 -9.16 -15.87 -7.08
N ARG A 529 -7.82 -15.82 -7.20
CA ARG A 529 -6.98 -14.87 -6.45
C ARG A 529 -7.24 -13.45 -6.88
N PHE A 530 -7.28 -13.18 -8.19
CA PHE A 530 -7.43 -11.84 -8.74
C PHE A 530 -8.78 -11.21 -8.36
N SER A 531 -9.86 -11.99 -8.27
CA SER A 531 -11.16 -11.54 -7.74
C SER A 531 -11.07 -11.03 -6.29
N ARG A 532 -10.20 -11.64 -5.47
CA ARG A 532 -9.89 -11.22 -4.08
C ARG A 532 -8.84 -10.08 -4.02
N GLN A 533 -8.37 -9.56 -5.15
CA GLN A 533 -7.47 -8.39 -5.23
C GLN A 533 -8.19 -7.11 -5.68
N LEU A 534 -9.51 -7.14 -5.89
CA LEU A 534 -10.29 -5.99 -6.36
C LEU A 534 -10.95 -5.31 -5.17
N LEU A 535 -10.68 -4.02 -4.97
CA LEU A 535 -11.28 -3.26 -3.87
C LEU A 535 -12.37 -2.36 -4.41
N TYR A 536 -13.60 -2.57 -3.94
CA TYR A 536 -14.72 -1.74 -4.37
C TYR A 536 -14.63 -0.33 -3.75
N HIS A 537 -14.56 0.67 -4.62
CA HIS A 537 -14.59 2.09 -4.29
C HIS A 537 -16.06 2.55 -4.24
N ALA A 538 -16.65 2.45 -3.05
CA ALA A 538 -18.09 2.54 -2.82
C ALA A 538 -18.71 3.91 -3.06
N SER A 539 -17.90 4.98 -3.15
CA SER A 539 -18.40 6.31 -3.48
C SER A 539 -18.78 6.47 -4.97
N ASN A 540 -18.35 5.53 -5.83
CA ASN A 540 -18.70 5.40 -7.24
C ASN A 540 -18.59 6.71 -8.07
N ASN A 541 -17.76 7.65 -7.61
CA ASN A 541 -17.72 9.03 -8.08
C ASN A 541 -16.74 9.29 -9.23
N LYS A 542 -15.87 8.32 -9.54
CA LYS A 542 -14.83 8.49 -10.57
C LYS A 542 -15.46 8.45 -11.94
N GLN A 543 -16.47 7.60 -12.16
CA GLN A 543 -17.31 7.61 -13.37
C GLN A 543 -17.84 9.00 -13.75
N ARG A 544 -18.00 9.92 -12.79
CA ARG A 544 -18.45 11.31 -13.00
C ARG A 544 -17.34 12.36 -13.02
N THR A 545 -16.17 12.06 -12.45
CA THR A 545 -15.11 13.06 -12.19
C THR A 545 -13.80 12.80 -12.94
N ALA A 546 -13.56 11.57 -13.38
CA ALA A 546 -12.46 11.22 -14.27
C ALA A 546 -12.85 11.43 -15.74
N LYS A 547 -11.84 11.54 -16.61
CA LYS A 547 -12.06 11.64 -18.07
C LYS A 547 -12.57 10.29 -18.59
N THR A 548 -13.60 10.29 -19.45
CA THR A 548 -14.22 9.07 -20.00
C THR A 548 -13.21 8.11 -20.65
N GLY A 549 -12.27 8.63 -21.44
CA GLY A 549 -11.19 7.83 -22.06
C GLY A 549 -10.11 7.29 -21.11
N LYS A 550 -10.27 7.41 -19.78
CA LYS A 550 -9.46 6.68 -18.80
C LYS A 550 -10.08 5.34 -18.40
N PHE A 551 -11.38 5.13 -18.67
CA PHE A 551 -12.05 3.93 -18.24
C PHE A 551 -11.74 2.74 -19.14
N VAL A 552 -11.55 1.58 -18.52
CA VAL A 552 -11.48 0.28 -19.19
C VAL A 552 -12.35 -0.71 -18.41
N ARG A 553 -13.07 -1.58 -19.13
CA ARG A 553 -13.77 -2.70 -18.49
C ARG A 553 -12.75 -3.63 -17.86
N PHE A 554 -13.07 -4.14 -16.68
CA PHE A 554 -12.13 -4.98 -15.96
C PHE A 554 -11.80 -6.29 -16.71
N SER A 555 -12.81 -6.92 -17.30
CA SER A 555 -12.67 -8.11 -18.16
C SER A 555 -11.71 -7.87 -19.33
N THR A 556 -11.83 -6.72 -20.01
CA THR A 556 -10.90 -6.27 -21.04
C THR A 556 -9.47 -6.19 -20.51
N PHE A 557 -9.25 -5.51 -19.38
CA PHE A 557 -7.92 -5.34 -18.80
C PHE A 557 -7.27 -6.69 -18.41
N LEU A 558 -8.03 -7.62 -17.82
CA LEU A 558 -7.52 -8.96 -17.52
C LEU A 558 -7.17 -9.73 -18.80
N GLY A 559 -8.05 -9.73 -19.80
CA GLY A 559 -7.76 -10.36 -21.09
C GLY A 559 -6.54 -9.76 -21.79
N GLN A 560 -6.29 -8.45 -21.63
CA GLN A 560 -5.07 -7.80 -22.10
C GLN A 560 -3.83 -8.30 -21.35
N LEU A 561 -3.89 -8.50 -20.02
CA LEU A 561 -2.79 -9.11 -19.26
C LEU A 561 -2.48 -10.54 -19.73
N TYR A 562 -3.51 -11.32 -20.08
CA TYR A 562 -3.32 -12.65 -20.67
C TYR A 562 -2.66 -12.60 -22.06
N THR A 563 -3.03 -11.66 -22.94
CA THR A 563 -2.32 -11.41 -24.20
C THR A 563 -0.84 -11.06 -23.97
N VAL A 564 -0.52 -10.30 -22.92
CA VAL A 564 0.87 -10.00 -22.55
C VAL A 564 1.59 -11.25 -22.01
N LYS A 565 0.91 -12.12 -21.23
CA LYS A 565 1.45 -13.44 -20.82
C LYS A 565 1.78 -14.32 -22.03
N GLU A 566 0.91 -14.39 -23.03
CA GLU A 566 1.18 -15.13 -24.27
C GLU A 566 2.35 -14.55 -25.08
N ARG A 567 2.48 -13.21 -25.13
CA ARG A 567 3.65 -12.54 -25.75
C ARG A 567 4.94 -12.87 -24.97
N ALA A 568 4.89 -12.84 -23.65
CA ALA A 568 6.02 -13.19 -22.78
C ALA A 568 6.45 -14.66 -22.96
N LEU A 569 5.51 -15.59 -23.04
CA LEU A 569 5.81 -17.01 -23.32
C LEU A 569 6.42 -17.20 -24.71
N ARG A 570 5.89 -16.53 -25.75
CA ARG A 570 6.47 -16.59 -27.11
C ARG A 570 7.88 -16.01 -27.17
N SER A 571 8.21 -14.98 -26.38
CA SER A 571 9.57 -14.41 -26.36
C SER A 571 10.62 -15.34 -25.76
N LEU A 572 10.20 -16.41 -25.06
CA LEU A 572 11.05 -17.51 -24.63
C LEU A 572 11.26 -18.57 -25.72
N SER A 573 10.55 -18.55 -26.85
CA SER A 573 10.64 -19.61 -27.88
C SER A 573 11.59 -19.29 -29.05
N GLY A 574 12.10 -18.06 -29.15
CA GLY A 574 12.94 -17.58 -30.25
C GLY A 574 12.16 -16.89 -31.37
#